data_AF-A0A7C1NS69-F1
#
_entry.id   AF-A0A7C1NS69-F1
#
_cell.length_a   1.000
_cell.length_b   1.000
_cell.length_c   1.000
_cell.angle_alpha   90.00
_cell.angle_beta   90.00
_cell.angle_gamma   90.00
#
_symmetry.space_group_name_H-M   'P 1'
#
loop_
_entity.id
_entity.type
_entity.pdbx_description
1 polymer ?
#
loop_
_entity_poly.entity_id
_entity_poly.type
_entity_poly.pdbx_seq_one_letter_code
_entity_poly.pdbx_strand_id
1 'polypeptide(L)'
;MISKENVEKSIPELDWIGDEKLKEKVIDVWIEALKRGGWSSVDEVPFTLSFKNSGTLVEHTRRVANLVKNVALTRDENINMDFLLAGALLHDIGKALEYEKVGNEIRVSEYGKKVRHPISGANLAR
;
A
#
# COMPACT_ATOMS: atom_id res chain seq x y z
N MET A 1 5.15 -12.19 11.75
CA MET A 1 3.72 -12.38 11.42
C MET A 1 3.14 -11.01 11.15
N ILE A 2 2.43 -10.82 10.04
CA ILE A 2 1.81 -9.53 9.70
C ILE A 2 0.82 -9.14 10.81
N SER A 3 1.07 -8.03 11.50
CA SER A 3 0.24 -7.46 12.57
C SER A 3 -0.03 -5.97 12.34
N LYS A 4 -1.05 -5.44 13.01
CA LYS A 4 -1.37 -4.00 13.03
C LYS A 4 -0.16 -3.16 13.43
N GLU A 5 0.49 -3.52 14.53
CA GLU A 5 1.68 -2.83 15.04
C GLU A 5 2.84 -2.81 14.02
N ASN A 6 3.02 -3.90 13.25
CA ASN A 6 4.04 -3.91 12.20
C ASN A 6 3.69 -2.97 11.05
N VAL A 7 2.43 -2.91 10.63
CA VAL A 7 1.98 -1.99 9.59
C VAL A 7 2.11 -0.53 10.04
N GLU A 8 1.68 -0.20 11.25
CA GLU A 8 1.78 1.14 11.83
C GLU A 8 3.25 1.59 11.96
N LYS A 9 4.13 0.69 12.41
CA LYS A 9 5.56 0.99 12.50
C LYS A 9 6.21 1.23 11.14
N SER A 10 5.83 0.45 10.11
CA SER A 10 6.38 0.59 8.76
C SER A 10 5.80 1.80 8.03
N ILE A 11 4.57 2.23 8.36
CA ILE A 11 3.83 3.32 7.70
C ILE A 11 3.37 4.37 8.75
N PRO A 12 4.27 5.18 9.30
CA PRO A 12 3.91 6.21 10.28
C PRO A 12 2.94 7.27 9.72
N GLU A 13 2.86 7.42 8.40
CA GLU A 13 1.92 8.31 7.71
C GLU A 13 0.44 7.92 7.93
N LEU A 14 0.16 6.73 8.46
CA LEU A 14 -1.18 6.34 8.92
C LEU A 14 -1.74 7.27 10.01
N ASP A 15 -0.87 7.83 10.85
CA ASP A 15 -1.26 8.77 11.92
C ASP A 15 -1.69 10.15 11.38
N TRP A 16 -1.56 10.38 10.08
CA TRP A 16 -2.03 11.62 9.45
C TRP A 16 -3.52 11.57 9.06
N ILE A 17 -4.14 10.39 9.08
CA ILE A 17 -5.58 10.21 8.89
C ILE A 17 -6.26 10.49 10.24
N GLY A 18 -7.07 11.54 10.32
CA GLY A 18 -7.76 11.94 11.54
C GLY A 18 -8.99 11.08 11.87
N ASP A 19 -9.68 10.56 10.85
CA ASP A 19 -10.74 9.55 11.04
C ASP A 19 -10.14 8.19 11.42
N GLU A 20 -10.16 7.87 12.73
CA GLU A 20 -9.67 6.60 13.28
C GLU A 20 -10.31 5.37 12.62
N LYS A 21 -11.60 5.42 12.25
CA LYS A 21 -12.25 4.28 11.59
C LYS A 21 -11.73 4.09 10.17
N LEU A 22 -11.43 5.18 9.47
CA LEU A 22 -10.81 5.10 8.14
C LEU A 22 -9.37 4.58 8.25
N LYS A 23 -8.60 5.07 9.21
CA LYS A 23 -7.24 4.59 9.49
C LYS A 23 -7.22 3.09 9.75
N GLU A 24 -8.12 2.58 10.60
CA GLU A 24 -8.26 1.15 10.87
C GLU A 24 -8.56 0.34 9.60
N LYS A 25 -9.46 0.82 8.74
CA LYS A 25 -9.74 0.17 7.46
C LYS A 25 -8.52 0.12 6.54
N VAL A 26 -7.73 1.20 6.48
CA VAL A 26 -6.48 1.22 5.68
C VAL A 26 -5.50 0.17 6.20
N ILE A 27 -5.34 0.05 7.52
CA ILE A 27 -4.49 -0.97 8.15
C ILE A 27 -4.99 -2.37 7.82
N ASP A 28 -6.30 -2.62 7.95
CA ASP A 28 -6.89 -3.92 7.66
C ASP A 28 -6.68 -4.34 6.21
N VAL A 29 -6.80 -3.41 5.26
CA VAL A 29 -6.50 -3.64 3.85
C VAL A 29 -5.04 -4.04 3.64
N TRP A 30 -4.09 -3.36 4.29
CA TRP A 30 -2.67 -3.72 4.23
C TRP A 30 -2.41 -5.12 4.78
N ILE A 31 -2.97 -5.44 5.95
CA ILE A 31 -2.84 -6.75 6.59
C ILE A 31 -3.39 -7.84 5.68
N GLU A 32 -4.59 -7.63 5.12
CA GLU A 32 -5.27 -8.60 4.26
C GLU A 32 -4.51 -8.80 2.95
N ALA A 33 -4.02 -7.73 2.32
CA ALA A 33 -3.25 -7.80 1.09
C ALA A 33 -1.96 -8.60 1.29
N LEU A 34 -1.22 -8.32 2.37
CA LEU A 34 0.03 -9.02 2.69
C LEU A 34 -0.22 -10.51 3.01
N LYS A 35 -1.28 -10.81 3.78
CA LYS A 35 -1.68 -12.20 4.07
C LYS A 35 -2.05 -12.96 2.80
N ARG A 36 -2.90 -12.39 1.94
CA ARG A 36 -3.30 -13.02 0.67
C ARG A 36 -2.14 -13.18 -0.30
N GLY A 37 -1.19 -12.24 -0.30
CA GLY A 37 0.04 -12.30 -1.09
C GLY A 37 1.09 -13.26 -0.55
N GLY A 38 0.89 -13.85 0.64
CA GLY A 38 1.86 -14.75 1.27
C GLY A 38 3.13 -14.05 1.79
N TRP A 39 3.09 -12.75 2.05
CA TRP A 39 4.23 -11.97 2.51
C TRP A 39 4.46 -12.13 4.01
N SER A 40 5.73 -12.20 4.42
CA SER A 40 6.10 -12.37 5.83
C SER A 40 6.36 -11.03 6.53
N SER A 41 6.69 -9.99 5.77
CA SER A 41 6.86 -8.61 6.25
C SER A 41 6.29 -7.58 5.27
N VAL A 42 5.92 -6.41 5.80
CA VAL A 42 5.48 -5.22 5.04
C VAL A 42 6.57 -4.73 4.09
N ASP A 43 7.84 -4.88 4.50
CA ASP A 43 9.01 -4.38 3.77
C ASP A 43 9.52 -5.35 2.68
N GLU A 44 8.84 -6.48 2.44
CA GLU A 44 9.27 -7.46 1.43
C GLU A 44 8.66 -7.21 0.03
N VAL A 45 7.52 -6.53 -0.03
CA VAL A 45 6.81 -6.34 -1.31
C VAL A 45 7.60 -5.34 -2.15
N PRO A 46 8.07 -5.69 -3.36
CA PRO A 46 8.76 -4.73 -4.21
C PRO A 46 7.78 -3.73 -4.80
N PHE A 47 8.21 -2.48 -4.98
CA PHE A 47 7.39 -1.48 -5.66
C PHE A 47 7.15 -1.86 -7.13
N THR A 48 8.18 -2.34 -7.83
CA THR A 48 8.05 -2.80 -9.22
C THR A 48 9.10 -3.84 -9.56
N LEU A 49 8.76 -4.74 -10.48
CA LEU A 49 9.69 -5.70 -11.08
C LEU A 49 10.27 -5.20 -12.42
N SER A 50 9.91 -3.98 -12.85
CA SER A 50 10.31 -3.45 -14.17
C SER A 50 11.79 -3.03 -14.24
N PHE A 51 12.40 -2.70 -13.11
CA PHE A 51 13.81 -2.31 -13.02
C PHE A 51 14.38 -2.65 -11.64
N LYS A 52 15.71 -2.77 -11.57
CA LYS A 52 16.42 -3.11 -10.33
C LYS A 52 16.44 -1.95 -9.34
N ASN A 53 16.53 -2.24 -8.04
CA ASN A 53 16.65 -1.26 -6.96
C ASN A 53 15.48 -0.26 -6.91
N SER A 54 14.26 -0.69 -7.22
CA SER A 54 13.06 0.16 -7.17
C SER A 54 12.63 0.59 -5.76
N GLY A 55 13.20 -0.03 -4.74
CA GLY A 55 12.70 0.02 -3.37
C GLY A 55 11.45 -0.83 -3.17
N THR A 56 10.94 -0.77 -1.95
CA THR A 56 9.76 -1.52 -1.50
C THR A 56 8.48 -0.75 -1.81
N LEU A 57 7.36 -1.47 -1.82
CA LEU A 57 6.03 -0.91 -1.95
C LEU A 57 5.76 0.10 -0.83
N VAL A 58 6.15 -0.22 0.41
CA VAL A 58 5.96 0.69 1.54
C VAL A 58 6.78 1.98 1.37
N GLU A 59 8.05 1.90 0.97
CA GLU A 59 8.86 3.09 0.69
C GLU A 59 8.24 3.95 -0.42
N HIS A 60 7.69 3.33 -1.47
CA HIS A 60 6.96 4.04 -2.51
C HIS A 60 5.71 4.74 -1.98
N THR A 61 4.86 4.00 -1.28
CA THR A 61 3.62 4.50 -0.72
C THR A 61 3.84 5.69 0.22
N ARG A 62 4.85 5.60 1.09
CA ARG A 62 5.21 6.71 2.00
C ARG A 62 5.68 7.95 1.26
N ARG A 63 6.48 7.78 0.19
CA ARG A 63 6.87 8.90 -0.69
C ARG A 63 5.64 9.56 -1.31
N VAL A 64 4.69 8.77 -1.82
CA VAL A 64 3.44 9.29 -2.41
C VAL A 64 2.60 10.02 -1.37
N ALA A 65 2.41 9.47 -0.17
CA ALA A 65 1.68 10.13 0.92
C ALA A 65 2.27 11.51 1.26
N ASN A 66 3.60 11.61 1.35
CA ASN A 66 4.29 12.88 1.54
C ASN A 66 4.06 13.86 0.38
N LEU A 67 4.19 13.40 -0.87
CA LEU A 67 3.97 14.23 -2.05
C LEU A 67 2.55 14.77 -2.11
N VAL A 68 1.53 13.92 -1.97
CA VAL A 68 0.13 14.36 -2.08
C VAL A 68 -0.25 15.31 -0.95
N LYS A 69 0.28 15.09 0.26
CA LYS A 69 0.04 16.01 1.40
C LYS A 69 0.58 17.40 1.10
N ASN A 70 1.80 17.50 0.58
CA ASN A 70 2.40 18.80 0.24
C ASN A 70 1.67 19.46 -0.93
N VAL A 71 1.29 18.70 -1.97
CA VAL A 71 0.52 19.23 -3.09
C VAL A 71 -0.84 19.74 -2.61
N ALA A 72 -1.53 19.02 -1.72
CA ALA A 72 -2.83 19.45 -1.21
C ALA A 72 -2.77 20.78 -0.46
N LEU A 73 -1.66 21.07 0.23
CA LEU A 73 -1.47 22.35 0.94
C LEU A 73 -1.30 23.55 0.01
N THR A 74 -0.93 23.33 -1.25
CA THR A 74 -0.78 24.40 -2.25
C THR A 74 -2.01 24.61 -3.12
N ARG A 75 -3.13 23.96 -2.77
CA ARG A 75 -4.36 23.96 -3.55
C ARG A 75 -5.44 24.75 -2.82
N ASP A 76 -6.25 25.48 -3.59
CA ASP A 76 -7.33 26.31 -3.06
C ASP A 76 -8.64 25.52 -2.85
N GLU A 77 -8.74 24.31 -3.40
CA GLU A 77 -9.91 23.46 -3.23
C GLU A 77 -10.00 22.88 -1.81
N ASN A 78 -11.22 22.70 -1.31
CA ASN A 78 -11.46 21.99 -0.05
C ASN A 78 -11.27 20.48 -0.25
N ILE A 79 -10.02 20.03 -0.11
CA ILE A 79 -9.64 18.63 -0.25
C ILE A 79 -9.87 17.91 1.08
N ASN A 80 -10.61 16.79 1.03
CA ASN A 80 -10.70 15.89 2.17
C ASN A 80 -9.35 15.17 2.36
N MET A 81 -8.59 15.63 3.35
CA MET A 81 -7.24 15.11 3.62
C MET A 81 -7.23 13.64 4.05
N ASP A 82 -8.23 13.18 4.80
CA ASP A 82 -8.32 11.79 5.24
C ASP A 82 -8.51 10.85 4.04
N PHE A 83 -9.38 11.22 3.10
CA PHE A 83 -9.60 10.43 1.89
C PHE A 83 -8.40 10.48 0.95
N LEU A 84 -7.75 11.64 0.81
CA LEU A 84 -6.54 11.78 0.02
C LEU A 84 -5.41 10.88 0.55
N LEU A 85 -5.18 10.90 1.87
CA LEU A 85 -4.15 10.10 2.52
C LEU A 85 -4.48 8.61 2.47
N ALA A 86 -5.72 8.21 2.76
CA ALA A 86 -6.15 6.82 2.63
C ALA A 86 -5.97 6.32 1.19
N GLY A 87 -6.37 7.13 0.20
CA GLY A 87 -6.16 6.83 -1.22
C GLY A 87 -4.68 6.66 -1.57
N ALA A 88 -3.82 7.59 -1.14
CA ALA A 88 -2.39 7.50 -1.38
C ALA A 88 -1.75 6.27 -0.72
N LEU A 89 -2.18 5.93 0.50
CA LEU A 89 -1.68 4.78 1.24
C LEU A 89 -2.13 3.43 0.65
N LEU A 90 -3.19 3.41 -0.18
CA LEU A 90 -3.76 2.21 -0.77
C LEU A 90 -3.62 2.12 -2.30
N HIS A 91 -3.23 3.18 -3.00
CA HIS A 91 -3.35 3.26 -4.46
C HIS A 91 -2.70 2.07 -5.22
N ASP A 92 -1.59 1.56 -4.68
CA ASP A 92 -0.81 0.46 -5.26
C ASP A 92 -0.85 -0.83 -4.42
N ILE A 93 -1.72 -0.93 -3.39
CA ILE A 93 -1.74 -2.07 -2.46
C ILE A 93 -1.99 -3.43 -3.14
N GLY A 94 -2.66 -3.41 -4.29
CA GLY A 94 -2.88 -4.60 -5.11
C GLY A 94 -1.60 -5.27 -5.58
N LYS A 95 -0.43 -4.61 -5.53
CA LYS A 95 0.87 -5.20 -5.86
C LYS A 95 1.25 -6.34 -4.91
N ALA A 96 0.77 -6.29 -3.67
CA ALA A 96 0.93 -7.41 -2.74
C ALA A 96 0.25 -8.70 -3.23
N LEU A 97 -0.78 -8.59 -4.09
CA LEU A 97 -1.42 -9.74 -4.76
C LEU A 97 -0.85 -10.01 -6.16
N GLU A 98 -0.37 -8.97 -6.85
CA GLU A 98 0.19 -9.08 -8.20
C GLU A 98 1.52 -9.84 -8.21
N TYR A 99 2.29 -9.75 -7.13
CA TYR A 99 3.58 -10.42 -6.99
C TYR A 99 3.52 -11.54 -5.95
N GLU A 100 4.39 -12.54 -6.13
CA GLU A 100 4.60 -13.61 -5.16
C GLU A 100 6.08 -13.87 -4.97
N LYS A 101 6.44 -14.38 -3.78
CA LYS A 101 7.80 -14.83 -3.45
C LYS A 101 7.85 -16.35 -3.45
N VAL A 102 8.66 -16.93 -4.33
CA VAL A 102 8.87 -18.39 -4.43
C VAL A 102 10.34 -18.66 -4.15
N GLY A 103 10.62 -19.15 -2.93
CA GLY A 103 11.98 -19.26 -2.43
C GLY A 103 12.66 -17.89 -2.34
N ASN A 104 13.72 -17.68 -3.11
CA ASN A 104 14.47 -16.42 -3.15
C ASN A 104 14.10 -15.54 -4.35
N GLU A 105 13.17 -15.97 -5.21
CA GLU A 105 12.74 -15.23 -6.39
C GLU A 105 11.41 -14.52 -6.12
N ILE A 106 11.29 -13.27 -6.57
CA ILE A 106 10.02 -12.55 -6.62
C ILE A 106 9.61 -12.41 -8.08
N ARG A 107 8.37 -12.79 -8.38
CA ARG A 107 7.81 -12.81 -9.75
C ARG A 107 6.35 -12.38 -9.74
N VAL A 108 5.78 -12.20 -10.93
CA VAL A 108 4.33 -11.98 -11.09
C VAL A 108 3.58 -13.28 -10.76
N SER A 109 2.60 -13.19 -9.85
CA SER A 109 1.79 -14.32 -9.41
C SER A 109 0.80 -14.76 -10.49
N GLU A 110 0.27 -15.98 -10.39
CA GLU A 110 -0.80 -16.44 -11.30
C GLU A 110 -2.07 -15.57 -11.23
N TYR A 111 -2.33 -14.96 -10.07
CA TYR A 111 -3.39 -13.98 -9.90
C TYR A 111 -3.04 -12.67 -10.62
N GLY A 112 -1.82 -12.16 -10.43
CA GLY A 112 -1.32 -10.93 -11.04
C GLY A 112 -1.28 -10.95 -12.58
N LYS A 113 -1.06 -12.13 -13.17
CA LYS A 113 -1.15 -12.34 -14.63
C LYS A 113 -2.57 -12.11 -15.18
N LYS A 114 -3.61 -12.22 -14.34
CA LYS A 114 -5.02 -12.10 -14.73
C LYS A 114 -5.65 -10.80 -14.24
N VAL A 115 -5.29 -10.36 -13.04
CA VAL A 115 -5.85 -9.18 -12.38
C VAL A 115 -4.72 -8.28 -11.91
N ARG A 116 -4.63 -7.08 -12.50
CA ARG A 116 -3.62 -6.09 -12.14
C ARG A 116 -3.94 -5.34 -10.85
N HIS A 117 -2.90 -4.83 -10.20
CA HIS A 117 -2.96 -4.13 -8.92
C HIS A 117 -4.00 -3.01 -8.81
N PRO A 118 -4.33 -2.22 -9.86
CA PRO A 118 -5.34 -1.18 -9.69
C PRO A 118 -6.73 -1.79 -9.42
N ILE A 119 -7.04 -2.93 -10.07
CA ILE A 119 -8.33 -3.62 -9.92
C ILE A 119 -8.37 -4.39 -8.60
N SER A 120 -7.30 -5.13 -8.29
CA SER A 120 -7.26 -5.92 -7.06
C SER A 120 -7.17 -5.03 -5.82
N GLY A 121 -6.44 -3.92 -5.87
CA GLY A 121 -6.38 -2.91 -4.82
C GLY A 121 -7.73 -2.24 -4.56
N ALA A 122 -8.43 -1.82 -5.60
CA ALA A 122 -9.78 -1.27 -5.47
C ALA A 122 -10.76 -2.29 -4.83
N ASN A 123 -10.67 -3.56 -5.21
CA ASN A 123 -11.50 -4.62 -4.61
C ASN A 123 -11.17 -4.91 -3.14
N LEU A 124 -9.93 -4.70 -2.71
CA LEU A 124 -9.57 -4.80 -1.29
C LEU A 124 -10.15 -3.63 -0.48
N ALA A 125 -10.16 -2.42 -1.05
CA ALA A 125 -10.55 -1.19 -0.38
C ALA A 125 -12.05 -0.85 -0.46
N ARG A 126 -12.89 -1.83 -0.82
CA ARG A 126 -14.34 -1.67 -1.01
C ARG A 126 -15.15 -1.66 0.29
#